data_AF-A0A8J2JWN9-F1
#
_entry.id   AF-A0A8J2JWN9-F1
#
_cell.length_a   1.000
_cell.length_b   1.000
_cell.length_c   1.000
_cell.angle_alpha   90.00
_cell.angle_beta   90.00
_cell.angle_gamma   90.00
#
_symmetry.space_group_name_H-M   'P 1'
#
loop_
_entity.id
_entity.type
_entity.pdbx_description
1 polymer ?
#
loop_
_entity_poly.entity_id
_entity_poly.type
_entity_poly.pdbx_seq_one_letter_code
_entity_poly.pdbx_strand_id
1 'polypeptide(L)'
;MACVHSWSKRCLGEEARKKILESVRGAHETFAFLCKDSTFRREFLSHSSCYKKISTYWDDCAHRFISTLKTLRPSHYENPANLCCIRRNFLRCVSQVSTYHCTETATRFLLRMAETLVKTTLRGNSPQPDKCDNNPEVLKLCDSSGASSFHLQGSNRFVIVFLISGFSLSSFA
;
A
#
# COMPACT_ATOMS: atom_id res chain seq x y z
N MET A 1 0.33 0.76 23.65
CA MET A 1 0.12 -0.67 23.31
C MET A 1 0.30 -1.65 24.48
N ALA A 2 0.48 -1.17 25.73
CA ALA A 2 0.67 -2.04 26.90
C ALA A 2 -0.54 -2.96 27.20
N CYS A 3 -1.76 -2.51 26.89
CA CYS A 3 -3.00 -3.27 27.12
C CYS A 3 -3.00 -4.61 26.35
N VAL A 4 -2.78 -4.58 25.03
CA VAL A 4 -2.74 -5.80 24.17
C VAL A 4 -1.60 -6.72 24.56
N HIS A 5 -0.44 -6.16 24.93
CA HIS A 5 0.70 -6.96 25.36
C HIS A 5 0.44 -7.66 26.71
N SER A 6 -0.15 -6.95 27.68
CA SER A 6 -0.52 -7.50 28.98
C SER A 6 -1.63 -8.54 28.88
N TRP A 7 -2.65 -8.28 28.07
CA TRP A 7 -3.72 -9.26 27.79
C TRP A 7 -3.17 -10.51 27.12
N SER A 8 -2.35 -10.38 26.06
CA SER A 8 -1.81 -11.53 25.35
C SER A 8 -0.86 -12.38 26.20
N LYS A 9 -0.12 -11.78 27.15
CA LYS A 9 0.69 -12.51 28.12
C LYS A 9 -0.15 -13.27 29.16
N ARG A 10 -1.30 -12.73 29.57
CA ARG A 10 -2.17 -13.34 30.58
C ARG A 10 -3.10 -14.41 30.01
N CYS A 11 -3.56 -14.24 28.77
CA CYS A 11 -4.67 -15.01 28.22
C CYS A 11 -4.28 -16.00 27.12
N LEU A 12 -3.04 -15.97 26.61
CA LEU A 12 -2.61 -16.82 25.49
C LEU A 12 -1.35 -17.61 25.82
N GLY A 13 -1.30 -18.86 25.36
CA GLY A 13 -0.07 -19.63 25.28
C GLY A 13 0.92 -19.05 24.28
N GLU A 14 2.18 -19.47 24.33
CA GLU A 14 3.28 -18.86 23.57
C GLU A 14 3.04 -18.80 22.05
N GLU A 15 2.55 -19.89 21.46
CA GLU A 15 2.31 -19.96 20.01
C GLU A 15 1.15 -19.05 19.57
N ALA A 16 0.03 -19.08 20.30
CA ALA A 16 -1.12 -18.22 20.04
C ALA A 16 -0.77 -16.73 20.23
N ARG A 17 0.04 -16.44 21.26
CA ARG A 17 0.57 -15.10 21.52
C ARG A 17 1.44 -14.61 20.36
N LYS A 18 2.35 -15.46 19.85
CA LYS A 18 3.19 -15.12 18.69
C LYS A 18 2.33 -14.79 17.47
N LYS A 19 1.35 -15.63 17.15
CA LYS A 19 0.42 -15.42 16.02
C LYS A 19 -0.35 -14.10 16.14
N ILE A 20 -0.95 -13.81 17.29
CA ILE A 20 -1.71 -12.57 17.50
C ILE A 20 -0.82 -11.33 17.48
N LEU A 21 0.35 -11.38 18.14
CA LEU A 21 1.29 -10.25 18.13
C LEU A 21 1.86 -9.98 16.73
N GLU A 22 2.02 -11.02 15.92
CA GLU A 22 2.40 -10.89 14.51
C GLU A 22 1.28 -10.26 13.67
N SER A 23 0.02 -10.64 13.90
CA SER A 23 -1.13 -10.02 13.22
C SER A 23 -1.29 -8.53 13.53
N VAL A 24 -0.98 -8.09 14.75
CA VAL A 24 -1.09 -6.67 15.14
C VAL A 24 0.21 -5.88 15.01
N ARG A 25 1.29 -6.51 14.52
CA ARG A 25 2.62 -5.88 14.45
C ARG A 25 2.61 -4.62 13.60
N GLY A 26 1.95 -4.63 12.45
CA GLY A 26 1.83 -3.47 11.57
C GLY A 26 1.18 -2.28 12.29
N ALA A 27 0.02 -2.49 12.90
CA ALA A 27 -0.66 -1.46 13.68
C ALA A 27 0.21 -0.96 14.85
N HIS A 28 0.91 -1.86 15.55
CA HIS A 28 1.82 -1.50 16.63
C HIS A 28 2.96 -0.58 16.16
N GLU A 29 3.63 -0.92 15.06
CA GLU A 29 4.72 -0.12 14.50
C GLU A 29 4.21 1.24 14.01
N THR A 30 3.05 1.29 13.34
CA THR A 30 2.40 2.54 12.93
C THR A 30 2.08 3.44 14.13
N PHE A 31 1.45 2.90 15.18
CA PHE A 31 1.15 3.69 16.39
C PHE A 31 2.42 4.13 17.12
N ALA A 32 3.44 3.29 17.20
CA ALA A 32 4.71 3.67 17.79
C ALA A 32 5.36 4.86 17.03
N PHE A 33 5.24 4.88 15.71
CA PHE A 33 5.72 5.98 14.88
C PHE A 33 4.90 7.27 15.12
N LEU A 34 3.57 7.17 15.04
CA LEU A 34 2.64 8.28 15.29
C LEU A 34 2.78 8.88 16.71
N CYS A 35 3.10 8.06 17.71
CA CYS A 35 3.25 8.53 19.09
C CYS A 35 4.58 9.26 19.32
N LYS A 36 5.66 8.88 18.63
CA LYS A 36 6.99 9.47 18.83
C LYS A 36 7.14 10.86 18.21
N ASP A 37 6.57 11.10 17.03
CA ASP A 37 6.71 12.37 16.31
C ASP A 37 5.42 13.20 16.40
N SER A 38 5.47 14.31 17.13
CA SER A 38 4.32 15.21 17.33
C SER A 38 3.97 16.04 16.09
N THR A 39 4.93 16.29 15.20
CA THR A 39 4.70 17.00 13.94
C THR A 39 4.01 16.08 12.95
N PHE A 40 4.55 14.87 12.79
CA PHE A 40 3.93 13.85 11.95
C PHE A 40 2.52 13.49 12.43
N ARG A 41 2.31 13.41 13.75
CA ARG A 41 0.98 13.20 14.33
C ARG A 41 -0.01 14.31 13.98
N ARG A 42 0.39 15.58 14.09
CA ARG A 42 -0.48 16.71 13.73
C ARG A 42 -0.84 16.68 12.25
N GLU A 43 0.12 16.39 11.40
CA GLU A 43 -0.08 16.28 9.96
C GLU A 43 -1.01 15.11 9.59
N PHE A 44 -0.85 13.96 10.25
CA PHE A 44 -1.78 12.82 10.14
C PHE A 44 -3.20 13.23 10.52
N LEU A 45 -3.36 13.90 11.65
CA LEU A 45 -4.68 14.33 12.13
C LEU A 45 -5.31 15.36 11.17
N SER A 46 -4.53 16.27 10.58
CA SER A 46 -5.03 17.23 9.59
C SER A 46 -5.50 16.57 8.28
N HIS A 47 -5.02 15.36 7.97
CA HIS A 47 -5.40 14.61 6.78
C HIS A 47 -6.27 13.37 7.08
N SER A 48 -6.72 13.22 8.34
CA SER A 48 -7.46 12.05 8.82
C SER A 48 -8.78 11.80 8.08
N SER A 49 -9.47 12.85 7.65
CA SER A 49 -10.72 12.74 6.89
C SER A 49 -10.51 12.09 5.52
N CYS A 50 -9.46 12.51 4.79
CA CYS A 50 -9.04 11.88 3.54
C CYS A 50 -8.61 10.44 3.77
N TYR A 51 -7.75 10.18 4.76
CA TYR A 51 -7.30 8.80 5.06
C TYR A 51 -8.49 7.89 5.36
N LYS A 52 -9.46 8.34 6.17
CA LYS A 52 -10.68 7.60 6.47
C LYS A 52 -11.48 7.28 5.19
N LYS A 53 -11.63 8.26 4.30
CA LYS A 53 -12.32 8.11 3.01
C LYS A 53 -11.67 7.04 2.12
N ILE A 54 -10.35 6.96 2.12
CA ILE A 54 -9.61 6.01 1.27
C ILE A 54 -9.17 4.73 1.99
N SER A 55 -9.55 4.55 3.26
CA SER A 55 -9.00 3.50 4.14
C SER A 55 -9.12 2.10 3.55
N THR A 56 -10.23 1.78 2.89
CA THR A 56 -10.42 0.48 2.22
C THR A 56 -9.44 0.26 1.07
N TYR A 57 -9.22 1.28 0.24
CA TYR A 57 -8.26 1.22 -0.87
C TYR A 57 -6.82 1.16 -0.36
N TRP A 58 -6.52 1.91 0.71
CA TRP A 58 -5.24 1.84 1.38
C TRP A 58 -4.96 0.42 1.88
N ASP A 59 -5.95 -0.19 2.54
CA ASP A 59 -5.86 -1.56 3.04
C ASP A 59 -5.66 -2.57 1.90
N ASP A 60 -6.31 -2.39 0.75
CA ASP A 60 -6.10 -3.22 -0.44
C ASP A 60 -4.66 -3.09 -0.98
N CYS A 61 -4.14 -1.86 -1.09
CA CYS A 61 -2.75 -1.62 -1.49
C CYS A 61 -1.77 -2.29 -0.51
N ALA A 62 -1.99 -2.12 0.79
CA ALA A 62 -1.13 -2.67 1.84
C ALA A 62 -1.21 -4.20 1.91
N HIS A 63 -2.40 -4.77 1.75
CA HIS A 63 -2.61 -6.22 1.72
C HIS A 63 -1.84 -6.84 0.56
N ARG A 64 -1.95 -6.27 -0.65
CA ARG A 64 -1.20 -6.74 -1.82
C ARG A 64 0.31 -6.66 -1.58
N PHE A 65 0.79 -5.54 -1.03
CA PHE A 65 2.21 -5.37 -0.69
C PHE A 65 2.71 -6.45 0.27
N ILE A 66 2.02 -6.66 1.40
CA ILE A 66 2.41 -7.65 2.40
C ILE A 66 2.26 -9.08 1.87
N SER A 67 1.22 -9.36 1.07
CA SER A 67 1.00 -10.68 0.47
C SER A 67 2.12 -11.02 -0.51
N THR A 68 2.49 -10.09 -1.40
CA THR A 68 3.62 -10.27 -2.32
C THR A 68 4.93 -10.48 -1.57
N LEU A 69 5.15 -9.78 -0.46
CA LEU A 69 6.32 -10.03 0.40
C LEU A 69 6.32 -11.41 1.03
N LYS A 70 5.17 -11.96 1.42
CA LYS A 70 5.07 -13.30 2.02
C LYS A 70 5.28 -14.42 1.01
N THR A 71 4.94 -14.21 -0.26
CA THR A 71 5.10 -15.23 -1.32
C THR A 71 6.50 -15.25 -1.92
N LEU A 72 7.31 -14.22 -1.68
CA LEU A 72 8.71 -14.20 -2.09
C LEU A 72 9.50 -15.32 -1.39
N ARG A 73 10.19 -16.13 -2.19
CA ARG A 73 11.21 -17.04 -1.70
C ARG A 73 12.39 -16.23 -1.13
N PRO A 74 13.15 -16.76 -0.16
CA PRO A 74 14.33 -16.08 0.39
C PRO A 74 15.32 -15.58 -0.67
N SER A 75 15.58 -16.36 -1.71
CA SER A 75 16.44 -15.96 -2.83
C SER A 75 15.92 -14.75 -3.63
N HIS A 76 14.61 -14.48 -3.59
CA HIS A 76 14.03 -13.30 -4.24
C HIS A 76 14.07 -12.05 -3.34
N TYR A 77 14.23 -12.21 -2.02
CA TYR A 77 14.53 -11.10 -1.10
C TYR A 77 15.96 -10.56 -1.31
N GLU A 78 16.88 -11.41 -1.76
CA GLU A 78 18.27 -11.03 -2.05
C GLU A 78 18.41 -10.26 -3.36
N ASN A 79 17.41 -10.32 -4.25
CA ASN A 79 17.41 -9.57 -5.50
C ASN A 79 16.79 -8.17 -5.30
N PRO A 80 17.61 -7.10 -5.33
CA PRO A 80 17.13 -5.73 -5.11
C PRO A 80 16.12 -5.27 -6.16
N ALA A 81 16.14 -5.82 -7.39
CA ALA A 81 15.18 -5.47 -8.44
C ALA A 81 13.75 -5.92 -8.06
N ASN A 82 13.60 -7.10 -7.45
CA ASN A 82 12.30 -7.59 -6.98
C ASN A 82 11.75 -6.67 -5.88
N LEU A 83 12.59 -6.30 -4.90
CA LEU A 83 12.20 -5.40 -3.82
C LEU A 83 11.85 -4.00 -4.35
N CYS A 84 12.57 -3.50 -5.37
CA CYS A 84 12.22 -2.25 -6.05
C CYS A 84 10.85 -2.33 -6.72
N CYS A 85 10.52 -3.42 -7.41
CA CYS A 85 9.20 -3.57 -8.03
C CYS A 85 8.06 -3.61 -7.03
N ILE A 86 8.25 -4.33 -5.93
CA ILE A 86 7.24 -4.42 -4.87
C ILE A 86 7.02 -3.05 -4.22
N ARG A 87 8.11 -2.32 -3.92
CA ARG A 87 8.04 -0.93 -3.45
C ARG A 87 7.27 -0.05 -4.45
N ARG A 88 7.68 -0.05 -5.72
CA ARG A 88 7.09 0.79 -6.76
C ARG A 88 5.61 0.51 -6.95
N ASN A 89 5.20 -0.75 -6.99
CA ASN A 89 3.80 -1.14 -7.13
C ASN A 89 2.95 -0.67 -5.95
N PHE A 90 3.45 -0.78 -4.72
CA PHE A 90 2.76 -0.27 -3.54
C PHE A 90 2.62 1.27 -3.56
N LEU A 91 3.72 1.99 -3.83
CA LEU A 91 3.70 3.46 -3.89
C LEU A 91 2.80 3.98 -5.03
N ARG A 92 2.81 3.30 -6.19
CA ARG A 92 1.92 3.62 -7.31
C ARG A 92 0.46 3.45 -6.94
N CYS A 93 0.11 2.35 -6.27
CA CYS A 93 -1.24 2.08 -5.79
C CYS A 93 -1.74 3.20 -4.85
N VAL A 94 -0.94 3.54 -3.84
CA VAL A 94 -1.27 4.62 -2.90
C VAL A 94 -1.37 5.98 -3.62
N SER A 95 -0.45 6.27 -4.55
CA SER A 95 -0.44 7.51 -5.33
C SER A 95 -1.73 7.69 -6.12
N GLN A 96 -2.15 6.65 -6.84
CA GLN A 96 -3.34 6.67 -7.69
C GLN A 96 -4.61 6.95 -6.87
N VAL A 97 -4.81 6.17 -5.81
CA VAL A 97 -5.97 6.31 -4.92
C VAL A 97 -6.00 7.69 -4.27
N SER A 98 -4.85 8.15 -3.78
CA SER A 98 -4.75 9.41 -3.05
C SER A 98 -5.01 10.61 -3.97
N THR A 99 -4.39 10.61 -5.16
CA THR A 99 -4.57 11.67 -6.17
C THR A 99 -6.02 11.76 -6.62
N TYR A 100 -6.72 10.63 -6.73
CA TYR A 100 -8.11 10.60 -7.17
C TYR A 100 -9.09 11.09 -6.08
N HIS A 101 -8.79 10.87 -4.80
CA HIS A 101 -9.76 11.11 -3.72
C HIS A 101 -9.45 12.27 -2.77
N CYS A 102 -8.22 12.78 -2.78
CA CYS A 102 -7.68 13.67 -1.77
C CYS A 102 -6.98 14.91 -2.35
N THR A 103 -6.70 15.89 -1.49
CA THR A 103 -5.93 17.08 -1.87
C THR A 103 -4.47 16.72 -2.16
N GLU A 104 -3.75 17.59 -2.84
CA GLU A 104 -2.32 17.41 -3.12
C GLU A 104 -1.50 17.28 -1.82
N THR A 105 -1.81 18.09 -0.80
CA THR A 105 -1.14 18.03 0.51
C THR A 105 -1.37 16.70 1.23
N ALA A 106 -2.61 16.22 1.24
CA ALA A 106 -2.94 14.92 1.80
C ALA A 106 -2.29 13.78 1.01
N THR A 107 -2.27 13.87 -0.32
CA THR A 107 -1.62 12.90 -1.20
C THR A 107 -0.13 12.79 -0.91
N ARG A 108 0.56 13.92 -0.81
CA ARG A 108 1.98 13.98 -0.46
C ARG A 108 2.26 13.38 0.92
N PHE A 109 1.40 13.65 1.89
CA PHE A 109 1.49 13.07 3.23
C PHE A 109 1.29 11.54 3.20
N LEU A 110 0.26 11.05 2.50
CA LEU A 110 -0.03 9.62 2.36
C LEU A 110 1.08 8.86 1.63
N LEU A 111 1.72 9.47 0.64
CA LEU A 111 2.90 8.91 0.00
C LEU A 111 4.08 8.77 0.96
N ARG A 112 4.36 9.79 1.78
CA ARG A 112 5.42 9.70 2.82
C ARG A 112 5.10 8.64 3.87
N MET A 113 3.83 8.49 4.25
CA MET A 113 3.38 7.38 5.10
C MET A 113 3.69 6.02 4.46
N ALA A 114 3.34 5.85 3.18
CA ALA A 114 3.57 4.61 2.45
C ALA A 114 5.07 4.29 2.32
N GLU A 115 5.90 5.29 2.03
CA GLU A 115 7.35 5.13 1.99
C GLU A 115 7.94 4.68 3.33
N THR A 116 7.43 5.26 4.43
CA THR A 116 7.81 4.87 5.78
C THR A 116 7.44 3.42 6.06
N LEU A 117 6.25 2.98 5.63
CA LEU A 117 5.83 1.60 5.76
C LEU A 117 6.72 0.64 4.96
N VAL A 118 7.08 0.98 3.72
CA VAL A 118 8.00 0.16 2.92
C VAL A 118 9.34 0.03 3.62
N LYS A 119 9.93 1.15 4.03
CA LYS A 119 11.24 1.19 4.67
C LYS A 119 11.28 0.36 5.95
N THR A 120 10.22 0.46 6.77
CA THR A 120 10.11 -0.28 8.03
C THR A 120 9.84 -1.77 7.82
N THR A 121 9.03 -2.12 6.81
CA THR A 121 8.70 -3.53 6.49
C THR A 121 9.90 -4.27 5.89
N LEU A 122 10.66 -3.63 5.00
CA LEU A 122 11.80 -4.26 4.32
C LEU A 122 13.08 -4.34 5.17
N ARG A 123 13.11 -3.78 6.38
CA ARG A 123 14.18 -3.85 7.41
C ARG A 123 15.60 -4.13 6.85
N GLY A 124 16.39 -3.09 6.61
CA GLY A 124 17.79 -3.22 6.14
C GLY A 124 17.94 -3.64 4.68
N ASN A 125 17.01 -4.41 4.13
CA ASN A 125 16.95 -4.80 2.71
C ASN A 125 16.17 -3.81 1.85
N SER A 126 15.74 -2.67 2.41
CA SER A 126 15.04 -1.65 1.63
C SER A 126 15.98 -1.10 0.57
N PRO A 127 15.69 -1.30 -0.73
CA PRO A 127 16.52 -0.73 -1.77
C PRO A 127 16.42 0.80 -1.72
N GLN A 128 17.52 1.46 -2.04
CA GLN A 128 17.61 2.91 -1.97
C GLN A 128 16.80 3.52 -3.12
N PRO A 129 16.00 4.59 -2.89
CA PRO A 129 15.07 5.12 -3.89
C PRO A 129 15.77 5.46 -5.22
N ASP A 130 16.95 6.07 -5.15
CA ASP A 130 17.79 6.44 -6.30
C ASP A 130 18.17 5.23 -7.17
N LYS A 131 18.35 4.05 -6.58
CA LYS A 131 18.68 2.81 -7.28
C LYS A 131 17.46 2.13 -7.92
N CYS A 132 16.26 2.39 -7.40
CA CYS A 132 15.01 1.84 -7.94
C CYS A 132 14.42 2.73 -9.03
N ASP A 133 14.40 4.05 -8.81
CA ASP A 133 13.63 4.98 -9.63
C ASP A 133 14.36 5.33 -10.94
N ASN A 134 15.69 5.22 -10.98
CA ASN A 134 16.51 5.54 -12.14
C ASN A 134 17.02 4.33 -12.93
N ASN A 135 16.65 3.10 -12.54
CA ASN A 135 17.14 1.89 -13.21
C ASN A 135 16.14 1.41 -14.28
N PRO A 136 16.40 1.61 -15.59
CA PRO A 136 15.49 1.26 -16.67
C PRO A 136 15.21 -0.25 -16.78
N GLU A 137 16.13 -1.11 -16.32
CA GLU A 137 15.91 -2.56 -16.28
C GLU A 137 14.89 -2.93 -15.21
N VAL A 138 14.97 -2.30 -14.04
CA VAL A 138 13.98 -2.44 -12.97
C VAL A 138 12.63 -1.95 -13.45
N LEU A 139 12.55 -0.76 -14.06
CA LEU A 139 11.32 -0.22 -14.64
C LEU A 139 10.63 -1.22 -15.59
N LYS A 140 11.35 -1.78 -16.56
CA LYS A 140 10.81 -2.76 -17.50
C LYS A 140 10.39 -4.07 -16.83
N LEU A 141 11.15 -4.53 -15.84
CA LEU A 141 10.82 -5.73 -15.06
C LEU A 141 9.51 -5.54 -14.27
N CYS A 142 9.31 -4.37 -13.68
CA CYS A 142 8.12 -4.08 -12.87
C CYS A 142 6.85 -3.90 -13.69
N ASP A 143 6.96 -3.41 -14.93
CA ASP A 143 5.82 -3.18 -15.80
C ASP A 143 5.38 -4.47 -16.55
N SER A 144 6.28 -5.44 -16.72
CA SER A 144 6.00 -6.75 -17.36
C SER A 144 5.44 -7.82 -16.40
N SER A 145 5.66 -7.69 -15.09
CA SER A 145 5.19 -8.66 -14.08
C SER A 145 3.73 -8.43 -13.62
N GLY A 146 2.94 -7.74 -14.44
CA GLY A 146 1.53 -7.47 -14.17
C GLY A 146 1.38 -6.35 -13.16
N ALA A 147 1.45 -5.10 -13.63
CA ALA A 147 0.69 -4.04 -13.01
C ALA A 147 -0.77 -4.52 -12.99
N SER A 148 -1.23 -5.02 -11.84
CA SER A 148 -2.64 -5.24 -11.62
C SER A 148 -3.28 -3.88 -11.85
N SER A 149 -3.96 -3.71 -12.99
CA SER A 149 -4.77 -2.53 -13.26
C SER A 149 -5.61 -2.29 -12.02
N PHE A 150 -5.32 -1.18 -11.34
CA PHE A 150 -6.09 -0.76 -10.18
C PHE A 150 -7.44 -0.31 -10.72
N HIS A 151 -8.37 -1.25 -10.87
CA HIS A 151 -9.75 -0.90 -11.09
C HIS A 151 -10.22 -0.28 -9.77
N LEU A 152 -10.43 1.04 -9.78
CA LEU A 152 -11.10 1.79 -8.70
C LEU A 152 -12.54 1.25 -8.59
N GLN A 153 -12.70 0.04 -8.09
CA GLN A 153 -14.00 -0.59 -7.91
C GLN A 153 -14.49 -0.26 -6.50
N GLY A 154 -14.64 1.04 -6.26
CA GLY A 154 -15.48 1.53 -5.19
C GLY A 154 -16.93 1.33 -5.58
N SER A 155 -17.71 0.74 -4.68
CA SER A 155 -19.17 0.68 -4.76
C SER A 155 -19.77 2.05 -5.12
N ASN A 156 -20.05 2.25 -6.40
CA ASN A 156 -21.29 2.84 -6.87
C ASN A 156 -21.52 2.43 -8.32
N ARG A 157 -22.74 1.96 -8.58
CA ARG A 157 -23.24 1.63 -9.92
C ARG A 157 -23.06 2.82 -10.88
N PHE A 158 -22.95 2.51 -12.16
CA PHE A 158 -22.85 3.43 -13.32
C PHE A 158 -21.47 4.02 -13.61
N VAL A 159 -20.68 3.30 -14.42
CA VAL A 159 -19.91 3.94 -15.49
C VAL A 159 -20.47 3.44 -16.81
N ILE A 160 -21.22 4.33 -17.43
CA ILE A 160 -21.73 4.24 -18.79
C ILE A 160 -20.52 4.14 -19.72
N VAL A 161 -20.38 3.02 -20.43
CA VAL A 161 -19.52 2.91 -21.60
C VAL A 161 -20.26 3.58 -22.75
N PHE A 162 -19.98 4.86 -23.00
CA PHE A 162 -20.28 5.51 -24.27
C PHE A 162 -19.01 6.21 -24.77
N LEU A 163 -18.29 5.51 -25.64
CA LEU A 163 -17.48 6.07 -26.72
C LEU A 163 -17.75 5.14 -27.91
N ILE A 164 -18.86 5.36 -28.64
CA ILE A 164 -18.87 6.11 -29.90
C ILE A 164 -17.66 5.77 -30.77
N SER A 165 -17.67 4.56 -31.35
CA SER A 165 -17.14 4.35 -32.69
C SER A 165 -18.32 4.02 -33.59
N GLY A 166 -18.46 4.82 -34.65
CA GLY A 166 -19.58 4.75 -35.57
C GLY A 166 -19.69 3.39 -36.24
N PHE A 167 -20.90 2.85 -36.26
CA PHE A 167 -21.33 1.90 -37.26
C PHE A 167 -22.62 2.41 -37.88
N SER A 168 -22.53 2.65 -39.20
CA SER A 168 -23.63 3.08 -40.07
C SER A 168 -24.86 2.20 -39.97
N LEU A 169 -25.99 2.84 -40.22
CA LEU A 169 -27.27 2.25 -40.60
C LEU A 169 -27.10 1.09 -41.60
N SER A 170 -27.80 -0.01 -41.36
CA SER A 170 -28.59 -0.65 -42.41
C SER A 170 -29.82 -1.33 -41.81
N SER A 171 -30.98 -0.89 -42.31
CA SER A 171 -32.30 -1.45 -42.10
C SER A 171 -32.35 -2.93 -42.47
N PHE A 172 -33.09 -3.73 -41.71
CA PHE A 172 -33.83 -4.87 -42.26
C PHE A 172 -35.20 -4.96 -41.59
N ALA A 173 -36.16 -5.32 -42.45
CA ALA A 173 -37.62 -5.28 -42.31
C ALA A 173 -38.20 -6.11 -41.17
#